data_AF-A0A7V3T4Y2-F1
#
_entry.id   AF-A0A7V3T4Y2-F1
#
_cell.length_a   1.000
_cell.length_b   1.000
_cell.length_c   1.000
_cell.angle_alpha   90.00
_cell.angle_beta   90.00
_cell.angle_gamma   90.00
#
_symmetry.space_group_name_H-M   'P 1'
#
loop_
_entity.id
_entity.type
_entity.pdbx_description
1 polymer ?
#
loop_
_entity_poly.entity_id
_entity_poly.type
_entity_poly.pdbx_seq_one_letter_code
_entity_poly.pdbx_strand_id
1 'polypeptide(L)'
;MRLELLSHLHRPQPGPLERLPAGPKLLVGLGIIVCTVLAPARQPGWVAALALLVASAVVASRLPIWFVLKRLLVLSPFVLGVALVQAWQAQDCAAWGMTLAKSGVCLTTVILLANTTPFTHTLQVLRRAGAPGLLMTTLALMYRYLFVLAEEAQRMDRARASRTFRASRRLQWQGLATLLGQLFARASERAERIYAAMCARGWR
;
A
#
# COMPACT_ATOMS: atom_id res chain seq x y z
N MET A 1 -7.83 6.24 15.24
CA MET A 1 -7.55 5.70 13.90
C MET A 1 -6.76 4.40 14.08
N ARG A 2 -7.36 3.24 13.78
CA ARG A 2 -6.83 1.93 14.18
C ARG A 2 -5.50 1.63 13.47
N LEU A 3 -4.44 1.68 14.26
CA LEU A 3 -3.09 1.25 13.90
C LEU A 3 -2.93 -0.29 13.89
N GLU A 4 -4.05 -1.01 14.07
CA GLU A 4 -4.15 -2.44 13.78
C GLU A 4 -3.99 -2.77 12.29
N LEU A 5 -4.06 -1.77 11.39
CA LEU A 5 -3.81 -1.99 9.96
C LEU A 5 -2.31 -2.12 9.59
N LEU A 6 -1.40 -1.77 10.50
CA LEU A 6 0.05 -1.73 10.25
C LEU A 6 0.86 -2.76 11.05
N SER A 7 0.36 -3.29 12.16
CA SER A 7 1.21 -4.04 13.11
C SER A 7 1.16 -5.58 13.01
N HIS A 8 0.12 -6.21 12.45
CA HIS A 8 0.05 -7.69 12.48
C HIS A 8 -0.67 -8.30 11.27
N LEU A 9 0.07 -8.59 10.20
CA LEU A 9 -0.25 -9.70 9.29
C LEU A 9 0.94 -10.67 9.26
N HIS A 10 1.32 -11.17 10.44
CA HIS A 10 2.04 -12.44 10.54
C HIS A 10 1.05 -13.53 10.13
N ARG A 11 0.98 -13.85 8.83
CA ARG A 11 0.25 -15.02 8.34
C ARG A 11 1.04 -16.27 8.78
N PRO A 12 0.42 -17.23 9.51
CA PRO A 12 1.14 -18.38 10.05
C PRO A 12 1.52 -19.45 9.03
N GLN A 13 1.16 -19.29 7.75
CA GLN A 13 1.44 -20.32 6.74
C GLN A 13 1.92 -19.67 5.43
N PRO A 14 3.20 -19.84 5.06
CA PRO A 14 3.69 -19.36 3.79
C PRO A 14 3.03 -20.15 2.67
N GLY A 15 2.28 -19.45 1.82
CA GLY A 15 1.77 -20.04 0.58
C GLY A 15 2.94 -20.46 -0.34
N PRO A 16 2.72 -21.38 -1.30
CA PRO A 16 3.76 -21.78 -2.27
C PRO A 16 4.38 -20.60 -3.02
N LEU A 17 3.57 -19.58 -3.28
CA LEU A 17 4.01 -18.34 -3.92
C LEU A 17 4.91 -17.52 -3.01
N GLU A 18 4.82 -17.59 -1.68
CA GLU A 18 5.64 -16.79 -0.76
C GLU A 18 7.13 -17.19 -0.83
N ARG A 19 7.42 -18.44 -1.21
CA ARG A 19 8.78 -18.99 -1.34
C ARG A 19 9.55 -18.47 -2.55
N LEU A 20 8.88 -17.91 -3.57
CA LEU A 20 9.57 -17.36 -4.74
C LEU A 20 10.29 -16.05 -4.41
N PRO A 21 11.48 -15.80 -4.99
CA PRO A 21 12.20 -14.55 -4.79
C PRO A 21 11.38 -13.34 -5.24
N ALA A 22 11.51 -12.22 -4.53
CA ALA A 22 10.71 -11.02 -4.77
C ALA A 22 10.93 -10.40 -6.17
N GLY A 23 12.12 -10.58 -6.75
CA GLY A 23 12.46 -10.07 -8.09
C GLY A 23 11.50 -10.54 -9.19
N PRO A 24 11.41 -11.85 -9.48
CA PRO A 24 10.52 -12.35 -10.53
C PRO A 24 9.05 -12.07 -10.23
N LYS A 25 8.61 -12.05 -8.96
CA LYS A 25 7.23 -11.69 -8.62
C LYS A 25 6.88 -10.26 -9.02
N LEU A 26 7.77 -9.31 -8.73
CA LEU A 26 7.56 -7.91 -9.08
C LEU A 26 7.59 -7.73 -10.60
N LEU A 27 8.51 -8.41 -11.30
CA LEU A 27 8.54 -8.40 -12.78
C LEU A 27 7.27 -8.99 -13.39
N VAL A 28 6.76 -10.11 -12.86
CA VAL A 28 5.51 -10.71 -13.32
C VAL A 28 4.32 -9.80 -13.05
N GLY A 29 4.22 -9.20 -11.86
CA GLY A 29 3.15 -8.25 -11.54
C GLY A 29 3.20 -7.00 -12.43
N LEU A 30 4.39 -6.46 -12.69
CA LEU A 30 4.59 -5.32 -13.58
C LEU A 30 4.25 -5.70 -15.03
N GLY A 31 4.66 -6.88 -15.47
CA GLY A 31 4.30 -7.45 -16.78
C GLY A 31 2.79 -7.58 -16.95
N ILE A 32 2.08 -8.10 -15.94
CA ILE A 32 0.60 -8.19 -15.95
C ILE A 32 -0.02 -6.80 -16.10
N ILE A 33 0.45 -5.80 -15.35
CA ILE A 33 -0.05 -4.42 -15.44
C ILE A 33 0.21 -3.84 -16.83
N VAL A 34 1.43 -3.94 -17.34
CA VAL A 34 1.82 -3.44 -18.67
C VAL A 34 1.02 -4.13 -19.77
N CYS A 35 0.88 -5.45 -19.73
CA CYS A 35 0.05 -6.21 -20.67
C CYS A 35 -1.43 -5.84 -20.59
N THR A 36 -1.95 -5.52 -19.41
CA THR A 36 -3.35 -5.08 -19.22
C THR A 36 -3.57 -3.67 -19.79
N VAL A 37 -2.59 -2.79 -19.64
CA VAL A 37 -2.64 -1.41 -20.15
C VAL A 37 -2.49 -1.39 -21.68
N LEU A 38 -1.47 -2.08 -22.22
CA LEU A 38 -1.18 -2.15 -23.64
C LEU A 38 -2.20 -2.98 -24.44
N ALA A 39 -3.03 -3.79 -23.78
CA ALA A 39 -4.06 -4.56 -24.42
C ALA A 39 -4.99 -3.67 -25.28
N PRO A 40 -5.05 -3.86 -26.61
CA PRO A 40 -5.92 -3.07 -27.47
C PRO A 40 -7.38 -3.30 -27.08
N ALA A 41 -8.15 -2.21 -26.96
CA ALA A 41 -9.56 -2.22 -26.53
C ALA A 41 -10.51 -3.03 -27.44
N ARG A 42 -10.01 -3.54 -28.57
CA ARG A 42 -10.77 -4.17 -29.65
C ARG A 42 -10.96 -5.69 -29.47
N GLN A 43 -10.30 -6.33 -28.50
CA GLN A 43 -10.44 -7.78 -28.24
C GLN A 43 -10.73 -8.08 -26.75
N PRO A 44 -12.00 -8.28 -26.36
CA PRO A 44 -12.36 -8.55 -24.96
C PRO A 44 -11.79 -9.88 -24.43
N GLY A 45 -11.47 -10.83 -25.32
CA GLY A 45 -10.88 -12.12 -24.96
C GLY A 45 -9.52 -12.00 -24.23
N TRP A 46 -8.69 -11.01 -24.60
CA TRP A 46 -7.38 -10.81 -23.97
C TRP A 46 -7.51 -10.29 -22.52
N VAL A 47 -8.44 -9.36 -22.29
CA VAL A 47 -8.71 -8.83 -20.94
C VAL A 47 -9.37 -9.90 -20.07
N ALA A 48 -10.26 -10.72 -20.63
CA ALA A 48 -10.85 -11.86 -19.93
C ALA A 48 -9.81 -12.92 -19.55
N ALA A 49 -8.85 -13.23 -20.45
CA ALA A 49 -7.76 -14.15 -20.17
C ALA A 49 -6.83 -13.64 -19.07
N LEU A 50 -6.48 -12.35 -19.08
CA LEU A 50 -5.70 -11.71 -18.01
C LEU A 50 -6.47 -11.67 -16.68
N ALA A 51 -7.77 -11.42 -16.71
CA ALA A 51 -8.62 -11.46 -15.53
C ALA A 51 -8.70 -12.87 -14.92
N LEU A 52 -8.81 -13.91 -15.75
CA LEU A 52 -8.74 -15.31 -15.32
C LEU A 52 -7.38 -15.68 -14.75
N LEU A 53 -6.29 -15.18 -15.34
CA LEU A 53 -4.93 -15.38 -14.84
C LEU A 53 -4.73 -14.73 -13.46
N VAL A 54 -5.21 -13.49 -13.28
CA VAL A 54 -5.15 -12.83 -11.97
C VAL A 54 -6.10 -13.49 -10.97
N ALA A 55 -7.29 -13.93 -11.38
CA ALA A 55 -8.22 -14.65 -10.53
C ALA A 55 -7.63 -15.99 -10.06
N SER A 56 -7.00 -16.76 -10.95
CA SER A 56 -6.30 -17.99 -10.58
C SER A 56 -5.10 -17.74 -9.67
N ALA A 57 -4.35 -16.65 -9.87
CA ALA A 57 -3.28 -16.22 -8.96
C ALA A 57 -3.80 -15.82 -7.56
N VAL A 58 -4.97 -15.19 -7.48
CA VAL A 58 -5.65 -14.85 -6.21
C VAL A 58 -6.11 -16.11 -5.47
N VAL A 59 -6.71 -17.06 -6.19
CA VAL A 59 -7.12 -18.36 -5.66
C VAL A 59 -5.90 -19.15 -5.17
N ALA A 60 -4.82 -19.18 -5.96
CA ALA A 60 -3.54 -19.80 -5.59
C ALA A 60 -2.89 -19.14 -4.37
N SER A 61 -3.09 -17.82 -4.19
CA SER A 61 -2.55 -17.04 -3.06
C SER A 61 -3.42 -17.11 -1.80
N ARG A 62 -4.54 -17.86 -1.82
CA ARG A 62 -5.48 -18.02 -0.70
C ARG A 62 -5.78 -16.69 0.00
N LEU A 63 -5.97 -15.63 -0.79
CA LEU A 63 -6.39 -14.36 -0.23
C LEU A 63 -7.89 -14.44 0.11
N PRO A 64 -8.32 -14.02 1.31
CA PRO A 64 -9.75 -13.96 1.60
C PRO A 64 -10.40 -13.02 0.59
N ILE A 65 -11.28 -13.56 -0.24
CA ILE A 65 -12.01 -12.82 -1.30
C ILE A 65 -12.67 -11.56 -0.73
N TRP A 66 -13.11 -11.64 0.53
CA TRP A 66 -13.74 -10.55 1.27
C TRP A 66 -12.82 -9.35 1.53
N PHE A 67 -11.51 -9.56 1.68
CA PHE A 67 -10.53 -8.47 1.84
C PHE A 67 -10.32 -7.72 0.53
N VAL A 68 -10.21 -8.46 -0.58
CA VAL A 68 -10.09 -7.89 -1.93
C VAL A 68 -11.37 -7.12 -2.27
N LEU A 69 -12.53 -7.69 -1.95
CA LEU A 69 -13.83 -7.07 -2.21
C LEU A 69 -14.06 -5.80 -1.38
N LYS A 70 -13.70 -5.79 -0.09
CA LYS A 70 -13.79 -4.56 0.74
C LYS A 70 -12.89 -3.44 0.20
N ARG A 71 -11.67 -3.75 -0.25
CA ARG A 71 -10.76 -2.76 -0.85
C ARG A 71 -11.28 -2.25 -2.19
N LEU A 72 -11.80 -3.14 -3.03
CA LEU A 72 -12.51 -2.77 -4.25
C LEU A 72 -13.72 -1.87 -3.95
N LEU A 73 -14.48 -2.17 -2.90
CA LEU A 73 -15.65 -1.38 -2.51
C LEU A 73 -15.25 0.03 -2.04
N VAL A 74 -14.14 0.16 -1.30
CA VAL A 74 -13.61 1.47 -0.89
C VAL A 74 -13.11 2.29 -2.09
N LEU A 75 -12.58 1.64 -3.13
CA LEU A 75 -12.15 2.31 -4.36
C LEU A 75 -13.27 2.49 -5.39
N SER A 76 -14.40 1.80 -5.21
CA SER A 76 -15.55 1.83 -6.10
C SER A 76 -16.10 3.23 -6.38
N PRO A 77 -16.22 4.20 -5.46
CA PRO A 77 -16.75 5.52 -5.83
C PRO A 77 -15.85 6.27 -6.83
N PHE A 78 -14.53 6.06 -6.78
CA PHE A 78 -13.61 6.68 -7.74
C PHE A 78 -13.71 6.03 -9.12
N VAL A 79 -13.71 4.69 -9.15
CA VAL A 79 -13.83 3.93 -10.40
C VAL A 79 -15.22 4.12 -11.01
N LEU A 80 -16.27 4.15 -10.19
CA LEU A 80 -17.64 4.45 -10.59
C LEU A 80 -17.76 5.87 -11.10
N GLY A 81 -17.06 6.86 -10.51
CA GLY A 81 -17.06 8.23 -11.03
C GLY A 81 -16.44 8.34 -12.42
N VAL A 82 -15.28 7.71 -12.63
CA VAL A 82 -14.62 7.66 -13.96
C VAL A 82 -15.44 6.88 -14.97
N ALA A 83 -16.04 5.77 -14.53
CA ALA A 83 -17.01 5.03 -15.32
C ALA A 83 -18.14 5.99 -15.69
N LEU A 84 -18.81 6.64 -14.73
CA LEU A 84 -19.97 7.53 -14.93
C LEU A 84 -19.76 8.58 -16.02
N VAL A 85 -18.59 9.24 -15.97
CA VAL A 85 -18.19 10.24 -16.96
C VAL A 85 -18.08 9.64 -18.36
N GLN A 86 -17.59 8.41 -18.49
CA GLN A 86 -17.32 7.79 -19.79
C GLN A 86 -18.56 7.38 -20.61
N ALA A 87 -19.79 7.36 -20.13
CA ALA A 87 -21.06 6.96 -20.88
C ALA A 87 -22.00 8.10 -20.89
N TRP A 88 -21.73 9.07 -20.02
CA TRP A 88 -22.08 10.37 -20.46
C TRP A 88 -21.33 10.77 -21.74
N GLN A 89 -20.06 10.36 -21.93
CA GLN A 89 -19.29 10.65 -23.16
C GLN A 89 -19.37 9.60 -24.28
N ALA A 90 -19.14 8.32 -24.00
CA ALA A 90 -19.14 7.23 -24.97
C ALA A 90 -20.43 6.44 -24.81
N GLN A 91 -21.36 6.57 -25.76
CA GLN A 91 -22.63 5.84 -25.80
C GLN A 91 -22.47 4.30 -26.01
N ASP A 92 -21.30 3.74 -25.66
CA ASP A 92 -20.93 2.33 -25.79
C ASP A 92 -20.81 1.65 -24.41
N CYS A 93 -21.77 0.78 -24.10
CA CYS A 93 -21.74 -0.07 -22.90
C CYS A 93 -20.48 -0.95 -22.81
N ALA A 94 -19.89 -1.31 -23.96
CA ALA A 94 -18.69 -2.13 -24.01
C ALA A 94 -17.43 -1.42 -23.49
N ALA A 95 -17.29 -0.11 -23.72
CA ALA A 95 -16.13 0.68 -23.28
C ALA A 95 -16.05 0.79 -21.75
N TRP A 96 -17.21 0.85 -21.10
CA TRP A 96 -17.35 0.91 -19.66
C TRP A 96 -16.98 -0.38 -18.95
N GLY A 97 -17.56 -1.49 -19.41
CA GLY A 97 -17.25 -2.81 -18.89
C GLY A 97 -15.75 -3.12 -19.01
N MET A 98 -15.13 -2.71 -20.12
CA MET A 98 -13.69 -2.88 -20.34
C MET A 98 -12.85 -2.07 -19.36
N THR A 99 -13.23 -0.82 -19.09
CA THR A 99 -12.50 0.05 -18.15
C THR A 99 -12.61 -0.46 -16.72
N LEU A 100 -13.79 -0.95 -16.32
CA LEU A 100 -14.02 -1.61 -15.04
C LEU A 100 -13.21 -2.91 -14.90
N ALA A 101 -13.16 -3.72 -15.95
CA ALA A 101 -12.38 -4.95 -15.95
C ALA A 101 -10.87 -4.66 -15.82
N LYS A 102 -10.33 -3.75 -16.64
CA LYS A 102 -8.90 -3.38 -16.59
C LYS A 102 -8.50 -2.81 -15.22
N SER A 103 -9.30 -1.90 -14.68
CA SER A 103 -9.05 -1.32 -13.35
C SER A 103 -9.14 -2.39 -12.25
N GLY A 104 -10.11 -3.30 -12.32
CA GLY A 104 -10.23 -4.44 -11.40
C GLY A 104 -9.02 -5.37 -11.43
N VAL A 105 -8.53 -5.71 -12.63
CA VAL A 105 -7.33 -6.57 -12.82
C VAL A 105 -6.08 -5.89 -12.27
N CYS A 106 -5.83 -4.62 -12.62
CA CYS A 106 -4.70 -3.86 -12.10
C CYS A 106 -4.76 -3.74 -10.57
N LEU A 107 -5.92 -3.39 -10.02
CA LEU A 107 -6.09 -3.21 -8.58
C LEU A 107 -5.87 -4.53 -7.83
N THR A 108 -6.42 -5.62 -8.33
CA THR A 108 -6.26 -6.95 -7.74
C THR A 108 -4.79 -7.39 -7.79
N THR A 109 -4.09 -7.13 -8.89
CA THR A 109 -2.66 -7.41 -9.03
C THR A 109 -1.83 -6.62 -8.02
N VAL A 110 -2.10 -5.31 -7.86
CA VAL A 110 -1.41 -4.46 -6.89
C VAL A 110 -1.69 -4.91 -5.45
N ILE A 111 -2.93 -5.26 -5.12
CA ILE A 111 -3.30 -5.77 -3.79
C ILE A 111 -2.58 -7.10 -3.51
N LEU A 112 -2.52 -7.99 -4.50
CA LEU A 112 -1.83 -9.26 -4.41
C LEU A 112 -0.33 -9.07 -4.16
N LEU A 113 0.33 -8.21 -4.93
CA LEU A 113 1.74 -7.88 -4.73
C LEU A 113 1.97 -7.27 -3.34
N ALA A 114 1.16 -6.28 -2.95
CA ALA A 114 1.30 -5.60 -1.66
C ALA A 114 1.11 -6.55 -0.46
N ASN A 115 0.35 -7.64 -0.61
CA ASN A 115 0.15 -8.63 0.45
C ASN A 115 1.24 -9.72 0.46
N THR A 116 1.76 -10.09 -0.71
CA THR A 116 2.71 -11.21 -0.88
C THR A 116 4.18 -10.80 -0.87
N THR A 117 4.48 -9.51 -1.05
CA THR A 117 5.86 -8.98 -1.03
C THR A 117 6.06 -8.00 0.12
N PRO A 118 6.96 -8.29 1.08
CA PRO A 118 7.29 -7.34 2.15
C PRO A 118 8.03 -6.13 1.58
N PHE A 119 7.80 -4.96 2.16
CA PHE A 119 8.40 -3.69 1.71
C PHE A 119 9.94 -3.74 1.64
N THR A 120 10.58 -4.43 2.59
CA THR A 120 12.03 -4.63 2.64
C THR A 120 12.58 -5.36 1.42
N HIS A 121 11.87 -6.38 0.91
CA HIS A 121 12.27 -7.11 -0.28
C HIS A 121 12.08 -6.28 -1.54
N THR A 122 11.03 -5.45 -1.60
CA THR A 122 10.82 -4.51 -2.71
C THR A 122 11.95 -3.50 -2.80
N LEU A 123 12.41 -2.95 -1.67
CA LEU A 123 13.60 -2.08 -1.63
C LEU A 123 14.87 -2.78 -2.12
N GLN A 124 15.07 -4.06 -1.81
CA GLN A 124 16.22 -4.81 -2.30
C GLN A 124 16.18 -5.00 -3.83
N VAL A 125 15.00 -5.26 -4.39
CA VAL A 125 14.84 -5.36 -5.85
C VAL A 125 15.11 -4.02 -6.51
N LEU A 126 14.61 -2.92 -5.93
CA LEU A 126 14.85 -1.58 -6.43
C LEU A 126 16.33 -1.18 -6.36
N ARG A 127 17.04 -1.61 -5.30
CA ARG A 127 18.49 -1.45 -5.18
C ARG A 127 19.25 -2.21 -6.27
N ARG A 128 18.82 -3.45 -6.60
CA ARG A 128 19.41 -4.23 -7.70
C ARG A 128 19.10 -3.64 -9.07
N ALA A 129 17.98 -2.93 -9.22
CA ALA A 129 17.61 -2.23 -10.44
C ALA A 129 18.38 -0.91 -10.69
N GLY A 130 19.37 -0.59 -9.85
CA GLY A 130 20.25 0.57 -10.03
C GLY A 130 19.86 1.82 -9.25
N ALA A 131 18.89 1.73 -8.32
CA ALA A 131 18.52 2.88 -7.51
C ALA A 131 19.63 3.28 -6.51
N PRO A 132 19.84 4.59 -6.26
CA PRO A 132 20.97 5.07 -5.46
C PRO A 132 20.87 4.61 -4.00
N GLY A 133 21.99 4.16 -3.44
CA GLY A 133 22.06 3.59 -2.09
C GLY A 133 21.56 4.53 -0.99
N LEU A 134 21.72 5.84 -1.17
CA LEU A 134 21.21 6.86 -0.25
C LEU A 134 19.68 6.79 -0.12
N LEU A 135 18.95 6.74 -1.25
CA LEU A 135 17.49 6.65 -1.26
C LEU A 135 16.99 5.33 -0.65
N MET A 136 17.69 4.22 -0.90
CA MET A 136 17.34 2.94 -0.29
C MET A 136 17.49 2.97 1.23
N THR A 137 18.55 3.63 1.71
CA THR A 137 18.81 3.78 3.15
C THR A 137 17.77 4.67 3.82
N THR A 138 17.44 5.82 3.21
CA THR A 138 16.41 6.72 3.76
C THR A 138 15.05 6.04 3.81
N LEU A 139 14.64 5.32 2.76
CA LEU A 139 13.39 4.54 2.74
C LEU A 139 13.38 3.41 3.77
N ALA A 140 14.50 2.70 3.94
CA ALA A 140 14.61 1.64 4.93
C ALA A 140 14.47 2.17 6.36
N LEU A 141 15.10 3.31 6.67
CA LEU A 141 14.96 3.97 7.97
C LEU A 141 13.53 4.49 8.16
N MET A 142 12.94 5.13 7.15
CA MET A 142 11.56 5.61 7.19
C MET A 142 10.59 4.48 7.55
N TYR A 143 10.70 3.31 6.88
CA TYR A 143 9.88 2.15 7.19
C TYR A 143 10.10 1.63 8.61
N ARG A 144 11.36 1.53 9.05
CA ARG A 144 11.69 1.06 10.41
C ARG A 144 11.12 1.98 11.48
N TYR A 145 11.26 3.30 11.32
CA TYR A 145 10.81 4.28 12.31
C TYR A 145 9.33 4.61 12.23
N LEU A 146 8.65 4.30 11.11
CA LEU A 146 7.21 4.47 10.97
C LEU A 146 6.45 3.73 12.07
N PHE A 147 6.79 2.47 12.34
CA PHE A 147 6.14 1.68 13.38
C PHE A 147 6.40 2.24 14.79
N VAL A 148 7.64 2.66 15.05
CA VAL A 148 8.03 3.24 16.33
C VAL A 148 7.26 4.55 16.59
N LEU A 149 7.21 5.45 15.61
CA LEU A 149 6.49 6.72 15.72
C LEU A 149 4.98 6.49 15.82
N ALA A 150 4.45 5.48 15.14
CA ALA A 150 3.05 5.14 15.21
C ALA A 150 2.64 4.62 16.59
N GLU A 151 3.45 3.76 17.21
CA GLU A 151 3.23 3.33 18.60
C GLU A 151 3.29 4.52 19.57
N GLU A 152 4.27 5.41 19.39
CA GLU A 152 4.41 6.61 20.22
C GLU A 152 3.19 7.54 20.07
N ALA A 153 2.72 7.74 18.84
CA ALA A 153 1.49 8.48 18.55
C ALA A 153 0.26 7.87 19.23
N GLN A 154 0.11 6.53 19.22
CA GLN A 154 -0.99 5.86 19.92
C GLN A 154 -0.91 6.02 21.44
N ARG A 155 0.29 5.92 22.01
CA ARG A 155 0.48 6.11 23.45
C ARG A 155 0.09 7.53 23.86
N MET A 156 0.48 8.53 23.07
CA MET A 156 0.12 9.92 23.31
C MET A 156 -1.38 10.17 23.12
N ASP A 157 -2.01 9.59 22.10
CA ASP A 157 -3.46 9.72 21.86
C ASP A 157 -4.28 9.08 23.00
N ARG A 158 -3.88 7.90 23.48
CA ARG A 158 -4.51 7.25 24.65
C ARG A 158 -4.35 8.08 25.92
N ALA A 159 -3.17 8.64 26.17
CA ALA A 159 -2.92 9.51 27.32
C ALA A 159 -3.72 10.82 27.24
N ARG A 160 -3.98 11.34 26.03
CA ARG A 160 -4.86 12.48 25.82
C ARG A 160 -6.31 12.12 26.09
N ALA A 161 -6.77 10.98 25.56
CA ALA A 161 -8.14 10.50 25.73
C ALA A 161 -8.50 10.26 27.19
N SER A 162 -7.55 9.84 28.04
CA SER A 162 -7.78 9.68 29.48
C SER A 162 -7.93 11.02 30.23
N ARG A 163 -7.36 12.11 29.71
CA ARG A 163 -7.43 13.45 30.33
C ARG A 163 -8.60 14.31 29.83
N THR A 164 -9.18 13.98 28.68
CA THR A 164 -10.16 14.85 28.00
C THR A 164 -11.51 14.17 27.89
N PHE A 165 -12.49 14.57 28.70
CA PHE A 165 -13.84 13.99 28.71
C PHE A 165 -14.87 14.73 27.84
N ARG A 166 -14.54 15.92 27.29
CA ARG A 166 -15.49 16.76 26.53
C ARG A 166 -15.24 16.77 25.02
N ALA A 167 -16.28 16.46 24.25
CA ALA A 167 -16.26 16.23 22.80
C ALA A 167 -16.67 17.45 21.97
N SER A 168 -15.95 18.58 22.08
CA SER A 168 -16.09 19.66 21.10
C SER A 168 -15.16 19.42 19.91
N ARG A 169 -15.70 19.45 18.68
CA ARG A 169 -14.90 19.30 17.44
C ARG A 169 -13.69 20.25 17.43
N ARG A 170 -13.85 21.49 17.88
CA ARG A 170 -12.76 22.49 17.88
C ARG A 170 -11.61 22.10 18.82
N LEU A 171 -11.93 21.66 20.03
CA LEU A 171 -10.94 21.13 20.99
C LEU A 171 -10.31 19.82 20.51
N GLN A 172 -11.04 19.01 19.74
CA GLN A 172 -10.50 17.80 19.12
C GLN A 172 -9.41 18.13 18.11
N TRP A 173 -9.66 19.08 17.19
CA TRP A 173 -8.67 19.56 16.22
C TRP A 173 -7.44 20.19 16.88
N GLN A 174 -7.66 21.07 17.87
CA GLN A 174 -6.56 21.70 18.61
C GLN A 174 -5.68 20.67 19.31
N GLY A 175 -6.26 19.70 20.02
CA GLY A 175 -5.46 18.69 20.69
C GLY A 175 -4.79 17.71 19.72
N LEU A 176 -5.33 17.46 18.52
CA LEU A 176 -4.62 16.72 17.47
C LEU A 176 -3.40 17.50 16.98
N ALA A 177 -3.53 18.81 16.78
CA ALA A 177 -2.40 19.66 16.40
C ALA A 177 -1.30 19.66 17.48
N THR A 178 -1.67 19.73 18.76
CA THR A 178 -0.71 19.63 19.87
C THR A 178 0.01 18.27 19.89
N LEU A 179 -0.74 17.17 19.71
CA LEU A 179 -0.16 15.83 19.63
C LEU A 179 0.84 15.71 18.47
N LEU A 180 0.47 16.21 17.29
CA LEU A 180 1.34 16.21 16.11
C LEU A 180 2.60 17.04 16.34
N GLY A 181 2.48 18.23 16.94
CA GLY A 181 3.62 19.09 17.25
C GLY A 181 4.60 18.42 18.23
N GLN A 182 4.08 17.78 19.28
CA GLN A 182 4.91 17.04 20.23
C GLN A 182 5.58 15.81 19.61
N LEU A 183 4.85 15.08 18.75
CA LEU A 183 5.40 13.93 18.04
C LEU A 183 6.52 14.37 17.08
N PHE A 184 6.34 15.49 16.38
CA PHE A 184 7.34 16.05 15.49
C PHE A 184 8.62 16.44 16.23
N ALA A 185 8.52 17.19 17.34
CA ALA A 185 9.68 17.57 18.14
C ALA A 185 10.50 16.34 18.60
N ARG A 186 9.81 15.31 19.11
CA ARG A 186 10.44 14.05 19.53
C ARG A 186 11.07 13.29 18.37
N ALA A 187 10.41 13.27 17.21
CA ALA A 187 10.92 12.62 16.02
C ALA A 187 12.21 13.30 15.53
N SER A 188 12.27 14.63 15.55
CA SER A 188 13.45 15.42 15.18
C SER A 188 14.63 15.18 16.13
N GLU A 189 14.42 15.27 17.45
CA GLU A 189 15.46 14.95 18.45
C GLU A 189 15.95 13.50 18.33
N ARG A 190 15.05 12.57 17.99
CA ARG A 190 15.42 11.18 17.73
C ARG A 190 16.25 11.07 16.45
N ALA A 191 15.91 11.78 15.37
CA ALA A 191 16.65 11.78 14.12
C ALA A 191 18.10 12.25 14.32
N GLU A 192 18.31 13.32 15.09
CA GLU A 192 19.65 13.82 15.45
C GLU A 192 20.46 12.78 16.22
N ARG A 193 19.86 12.14 17.23
CA ARG A 193 20.53 11.07 18.00
C ARG A 193 20.91 9.86 17.14
N ILE A 194 20.04 9.50 16.18
CA ILE A 194 20.32 8.40 15.25
C ILE A 194 21.46 8.77 14.31
N TYR A 195 21.44 9.99 13.78
CA TYR A 195 22.48 10.49 12.90
C TYR A 195 23.84 10.50 13.61
N ALA A 196 23.90 11.03 14.83
CA ALA A 196 25.12 11.00 15.65
C ALA A 196 25.63 9.56 15.89
N ALA A 197 24.72 8.61 16.17
CA ALA A 197 25.07 7.20 16.33
C ALA A 197 25.54 6.54 15.01
N MET A 198 25.03 6.97 13.86
CA MET A 198 25.49 6.51 12.55
C MET A 198 26.90 7.02 12.26
N CYS A 199 27.17 8.30 12.50
CA CYS A 199 28.50 8.89 12.37
C CYS A 199 29.52 8.16 13.26
N ALA A 200 29.16 7.84 14.51
CA ALA A 200 30.02 7.08 15.42
C ALA A 200 30.35 5.66 14.92
N ARG A 201 29.49 5.06 14.08
CA ARG A 201 29.70 3.74 13.46
C ARG A 201 30.47 3.80 12.13
N GLY A 202 31.01 4.97 11.77
CA GLY A 202 31.80 5.16 10.56
C GLY A 202 30.99 5.48 9.31
N TRP A 203 29.73 5.91 9.46
CA TRP A 203 28.96 6.44 8.33
C TRP A 203 29.55 7.78 7.88
N ARG A 204 29.91 7.88 6.60
CA ARG A 204 30.41 9.10 5.94
C ARG A 204 29.46 9.50 4.83
#